data_AF-A0A2P7MXD9-F1
#
_entry.id   AF-A0A2P7MXD9-F1
#
_cell.length_a   1.000
_cell.length_b   1.000
_cell.length_c   1.000
_cell.angle_alpha   90.00
_cell.angle_beta   90.00
_cell.angle_gamma   90.00
#
_symmetry.space_group_name_H-M   'P 1'
#
loop_
_entity.id
_entity.type
_entity.pdbx_description
1 polymer ?
#
loop_
_entity_poly.entity_id
_entity_poly.type
_entity_poly.pdbx_seq_one_letter_code
_entity_poly.pdbx_strand_id
1 'polypeptide(L)'
;MRRRAHRRQRQCALVLVCHSGRRSAQADLEGGIPSWQQAGLPLRRLNNAPLPLMRQVQIAAGSLVLLGLGLGSWVAPAWILLSWFVGAGLVFAGISGFCGMARLLALMPWNRVSI
;
A
#
# COMPACT_ATOMS: atom_id res chain seq x y z
N MET A 1 -24.78 -8.50 41.61
CA MET A 1 -23.44 -7.87 41.64
C MET A 1 -22.44 -8.84 41.03
N ARG A 2 -22.06 -8.68 39.75
CA ARG A 2 -20.85 -8.03 39.21
C ARG A 2 -19.70 -9.02 38.90
N ARG A 3 -19.50 -9.22 37.57
CA ARG A 3 -18.21 -9.29 36.83
C ARG A 3 -17.42 -10.60 37.01
N ARG A 4 -16.90 -11.29 35.98
CA ARG A 4 -16.19 -10.83 34.78
C ARG A 4 -16.29 -11.87 33.66
N ALA A 5 -17.02 -11.56 32.60
CA ALA A 5 -16.90 -12.25 31.32
C ALA A 5 -15.58 -11.82 30.66
N HIS A 6 -14.55 -12.67 30.77
CA HIS A 6 -13.31 -12.53 30.00
C HIS A 6 -13.64 -12.81 28.52
N ARG A 7 -14.06 -11.75 27.80
CA ARG A 7 -14.29 -11.73 26.36
C ARG A 7 -12.94 -11.96 25.67
N ARG A 8 -12.69 -13.22 25.34
CA ARG A 8 -11.62 -13.67 24.45
C ARG A 8 -11.87 -13.01 23.08
N GLN A 9 -11.21 -11.89 22.80
CA GLN A 9 -11.05 -11.33 21.46
C GLN A 9 -10.27 -12.34 20.61
N ARG A 10 -10.95 -13.39 20.16
CA ARG A 10 -10.51 -14.15 19.00
C ARG A 10 -10.75 -13.25 17.81
N GLN A 11 -9.70 -13.02 17.03
CA GLN A 11 -9.72 -12.41 15.71
C GLN A 11 -11.01 -12.80 14.99
N CYS A 12 -11.95 -11.86 14.89
CA CYS A 12 -13.10 -12.04 14.01
C CYS A 12 -12.53 -12.03 12.60
N ALA A 13 -12.23 -13.22 12.07
CA ALA A 13 -12.12 -13.39 10.63
C ALA A 13 -13.34 -12.68 10.03
N LEU A 14 -13.09 -11.67 9.20
CA LEU A 14 -14.14 -10.98 8.47
C LEU A 14 -14.84 -12.03 7.59
N VAL A 15 -15.98 -12.54 8.06
CA VAL A 15 -16.76 -13.53 7.34
C VAL A 15 -17.82 -12.79 6.52
N LEU A 16 -17.67 -12.81 5.20
CA LEU A 16 -18.75 -12.46 4.28
C LEU A 16 -19.76 -13.59 4.23
N VAL A 17 -20.96 -13.33 4.74
CA VAL A 17 -22.10 -14.25 4.68
C VAL A 17 -23.05 -13.75 3.60
N CYS A 18 -23.29 -14.57 2.58
CA CYS A 18 -24.30 -14.26 1.56
C CYS A 18 -25.69 -14.26 2.19
N HIS A 19 -26.65 -13.56 1.58
CA HIS A 19 -28.05 -13.55 2.04
C HIS A 19 -28.65 -14.97 2.22
N SER A 20 -28.13 -15.96 1.49
CA SER A 20 -28.45 -17.39 1.63
C SER A 20 -27.90 -18.08 2.89
N GLY A 21 -27.25 -17.36 3.79
CA GLY A 21 -26.64 -17.89 5.02
C GLY A 21 -25.33 -18.65 4.83
N ARG A 22 -24.86 -18.81 3.58
CA ARG A 22 -23.57 -19.45 3.27
C ARG A 22 -22.42 -18.45 3.38
N ARG A 23 -21.31 -18.90 3.95
CA ARG A 23 -20.05 -18.14 3.96
C ARG A 23 -19.44 -18.17 2.57
N SER A 24 -19.15 -17.02 1.99
CA SER A 24 -18.41 -17.00 0.73
C SER A 24 -16.92 -17.19 1.00
N ALA A 25 -16.28 -18.07 0.22
CA ALA A 25 -14.82 -18.15 0.18
C ALA A 25 -14.21 -16.95 -0.55
N GLN A 26 -14.98 -16.30 -1.43
CA GLN A 26 -14.55 -15.18 -2.24
C GLN A 26 -15.74 -14.27 -2.55
N ALA A 27 -15.68 -13.01 -2.15
CA ALA A 27 -16.67 -12.02 -2.55
C ALA A 27 -15.96 -10.97 -3.39
N ASP A 28 -16.43 -10.79 -4.61
CA ASP A 28 -16.04 -9.64 -5.42
C ASP A 28 -17.02 -8.51 -5.13
N LEU A 29 -16.49 -7.32 -4.89
CA LEU A 29 -17.31 -6.13 -4.66
C LEU A 29 -17.52 -5.47 -6.02
N GLU A 30 -18.71 -5.60 -6.60
CA GLU A 30 -19.06 -4.89 -7.83
C GLU A 30 -18.91 -3.37 -7.61
N GLY A 31 -17.97 -2.75 -8.33
CA GLY A 31 -17.62 -1.33 -8.17
C GLY A 31 -16.66 -1.01 -7.01
N GLY A 32 -16.18 -2.02 -6.28
CA GLY A 32 -15.16 -1.91 -5.24
C GLY A 32 -15.60 -1.21 -3.95
N ILE A 33 -14.62 -0.77 -3.15
CA ILE A 33 -14.87 0.02 -1.93
C ILE A 33 -15.62 1.35 -2.20
N PRO A 34 -15.45 2.04 -3.35
CA PRO A 34 -16.22 3.25 -3.65
C PRO A 34 -17.73 3.03 -3.76
N SER A 35 -18.19 1.96 -4.42
CA SER A 35 -19.63 1.63 -4.49
C SER A 35 -20.19 1.29 -3.10
N TRP A 36 -19.39 0.60 -2.28
CA TRP A 36 -19.71 0.29 -0.88
C TRP A 36 -19.85 1.55 -0.01
N GLN A 37 -19.00 2.56 -0.24
CA GLN A 37 -19.09 3.88 0.39
C GLN A 37 -20.38 4.61 0.00
N GLN A 38 -20.73 4.60 -1.28
CA GLN A 38 -21.94 5.25 -1.80
C GLN A 38 -23.21 4.59 -1.29
N ALA A 39 -23.19 3.27 -1.08
CA ALA A 39 -24.29 2.51 -0.49
C ALA A 39 -24.50 2.77 1.02
N GLY A 40 -23.66 3.60 1.67
CA GLY A 40 -23.79 3.94 3.08
C GLY A 40 -23.49 2.78 4.04
N LEU A 41 -22.82 1.74 3.56
CA LEU A 41 -22.51 0.54 4.34
C LEU A 41 -21.40 0.80 5.37
N PRO A 42 -21.36 0.04 6.49
CA PRO A 42 -20.42 0.27 7.56
C PRO A 42 -18.97 0.11 7.08
N LEU A 43 -18.16 1.15 7.33
CA LEU A 43 -16.74 1.18 7.01
C LEU A 43 -15.94 1.54 8.24
N ARG A 44 -15.00 0.67 8.61
CA ARG A 44 -14.02 0.97 9.64
C ARG A 44 -12.79 1.58 8.98
N ARG A 45 -12.61 2.90 9.14
CA ARG A 45 -11.36 3.56 8.74
C ARG A 45 -10.29 3.34 9.80
N LEU A 46 -9.10 2.95 9.36
CA LEU A 46 -7.90 2.92 10.17
C LEU A 46 -7.30 4.32 10.15
N ASN A 47 -7.39 5.05 11.27
CA ASN A 47 -6.88 6.42 11.37
C ASN A 47 -5.34 6.51 11.23
N ASN A 48 -4.64 5.39 11.46
CA ASN A 48 -3.17 5.28 11.37
C ASN A 48 -2.74 4.32 10.25
N ALA A 49 -3.47 4.30 9.12
CA ALA A 49 -3.04 3.51 7.98
C ALA A 49 -1.66 4.01 7.47
N PRO A 50 -0.72 3.10 7.15
CA PRO A 50 0.54 3.47 6.53
C PRO A 50 0.31 4.28 5.24
N LEU A 51 1.26 5.17 4.92
CA LEU A 51 1.24 5.90 3.64
C LEU A 51 1.05 4.92 2.48
N PRO A 52 0.19 5.23 1.49
CA PRO A 52 -0.04 4.33 0.37
C PRO A 52 1.28 4.07 -0.35
N LEU A 53 1.53 2.79 -0.67
CA LEU A 53 2.80 2.29 -1.18
C LEU A 53 3.31 3.11 -2.39
N MET A 54 2.40 3.50 -3.29
CA MET A 54 2.75 4.28 -4.48
C MET A 54 3.28 5.68 -4.15
N ARG A 55 2.76 6.33 -3.09
CA ARG A 55 3.31 7.62 -2.61
C ARG A 55 4.71 7.44 -2.05
N GLN A 56 4.96 6.35 -1.31
CA GLN A 56 6.30 6.06 -0.79
C GLN A 56 7.30 5.84 -1.94
N VAL A 57 6.90 5.10 -2.98
CA VAL A 57 7.71 4.88 -4.19
C VAL A 57 8.01 6.19 -4.91
N GLN A 58 7.02 7.07 -5.08
CA GLN A 58 7.22 8.37 -5.74
C GLN A 58 8.22 9.25 -4.98
N ILE A 59 8.10 9.31 -3.65
CA ILE A 59 9.02 10.10 -2.80
C ILE A 59 10.45 9.53 -2.91
N ALA A 60 10.60 8.21 -2.84
CA ALA A 60 11.90 7.56 -2.96
C ALA A 60 12.53 7.77 -4.36
N ALA A 61 11.77 7.55 -5.43
CA ALA A 61 12.25 7.75 -6.79
C ALA A 61 12.64 9.22 -7.05
N GLY A 62 11.77 10.16 -6.64
CA GLY A 62 12.02 11.59 -6.82
C GLY A 62 13.25 12.08 -6.04
N SER A 63 13.42 11.64 -4.79
CA SER A 63 14.60 11.99 -3.99
C SER A 63 15.89 11.43 -4.60
N LEU A 64 15.90 10.19 -5.10
CA LEU A 64 17.05 9.61 -5.81
C LEU A 64 17.44 10.43 -7.05
N VAL A 65 16.46 10.86 -7.84
CA VAL A 65 16.70 11.69 -9.04
C VAL A 65 17.26 13.06 -8.67
N LEU A 66 16.68 13.73 -7.67
CA LEU A 66 17.17 15.03 -7.19
C LEU A 66 18.59 14.93 -6.63
N LEU A 67 18.88 13.88 -5.87
CA LEU A 67 20.24 13.62 -5.37
C LEU A 67 21.23 13.35 -6.50
N GLY A 68 20.86 12.53 -7.50
CA GLY A 68 21.73 12.26 -8.64
C GLY A 68 22.04 13.51 -9.47
N LEU A 69 21.06 14.40 -9.65
CA LEU A 69 21.26 15.68 -10.34
C LEU A 69 22.08 16.67 -9.51
N GLY A 70 21.83 16.77 -8.21
CA GLY A 70 22.58 17.66 -7.31
C GLY A 70 24.05 17.24 -7.16
N LEU A 71 24.31 15.93 -6.98
CA LEU A 71 25.67 15.39 -6.96
C LEU A 71 26.34 15.49 -8.34
N GLY A 72 25.55 15.39 -9.40
CA GLY A 72 25.96 15.58 -10.79
C GLY A 72 26.56 16.96 -11.05
N SER A 73 25.92 17.99 -10.48
CA SER A 73 26.34 19.37 -10.66
C SER A 73 27.44 19.80 -9.68
N TRP A 74 27.47 19.27 -8.46
CA TRP A 74 28.40 19.73 -7.41
C TRP A 74 29.67 18.87 -7.25
N VAL A 75 29.61 17.58 -7.55
CA VAL A 75 30.72 16.64 -7.30
C VAL A 75 31.33 16.14 -8.60
N ALA A 76 30.54 15.48 -9.44
CA ALA A 76 31.00 14.99 -10.73
C ALA A 76 29.81 14.68 -11.66
N PRO A 77 29.90 14.99 -12.97
CA PRO A 77 28.81 14.76 -13.93
C PRO A 77 28.41 13.28 -14.06
N ALA A 78 29.28 12.35 -13.66
CA ALA A 78 28.97 10.92 -13.62
C ALA A 78 27.75 10.58 -12.76
N TRP A 79 27.42 11.36 -11.72
CA TRP A 79 26.25 11.12 -10.87
C TRP A 79 24.90 11.30 -11.59
N ILE A 80 24.88 12.00 -12.73
CA ILE A 80 23.68 12.15 -13.56
C ILE A 80 23.23 10.78 -14.12
N LEU A 81 24.15 9.82 -14.28
CA LEU A 81 23.82 8.45 -14.69
C LEU A 81 22.85 7.77 -13.70
N LEU A 82 22.92 8.10 -12.41
CA LEU A 82 21.98 7.59 -11.41
C LEU A 82 20.55 8.03 -11.73
N SER A 83 20.37 9.31 -12.08
CA SER A 83 19.06 9.86 -12.44
C SER A 83 18.52 9.25 -13.73
N TRP A 84 19.39 9.03 -14.73
CA TRP A 84 19.03 8.29 -15.95
C TRP A 84 18.59 6.86 -15.67
N PHE A 85 19.33 6.14 -14.82
CA PHE A 85 19.00 4.78 -14.43
C PHE A 85 17.62 4.70 -13.73
N VAL A 86 17.35 5.59 -12.78
CA VAL A 86 16.05 5.64 -12.08
C VAL A 86 14.91 5.99 -13.04
N GLY A 87 15.12 6.95 -13.94
CA GLY A 87 14.14 7.32 -14.97
C GLY A 87 13.81 6.17 -15.92
N ALA A 88 14.84 5.48 -16.43
CA ALA A 88 14.67 4.31 -17.29
C ALA A 88 13.93 3.18 -16.55
N GLY A 89 14.26 2.95 -15.28
CA GLY A 89 13.57 1.97 -14.43
C GLY A 89 12.09 2.28 -14.23
N LEU A 90 11.71 3.56 -14.10
CA LEU A 90 10.30 3.96 -14.01
C LEU A 90 9.53 3.67 -15.31
N VAL A 91 10.12 3.94 -16.47
CA VAL A 91 9.52 3.62 -17.78
C VAL A 91 9.33 2.11 -17.91
N PHE A 92 10.37 1.33 -17.59
CA PHE A 92 10.28 -0.13 -17.59
C PHE A 92 9.18 -0.66 -16.64
N ALA A 93 9.09 -0.10 -15.43
CA ALA A 93 8.06 -0.48 -14.46
C ALA A 93 6.65 -0.13 -14.95
N GLY A 94 6.47 1.01 -15.62
CA GLY A 94 5.20 1.41 -16.22
C GLY A 94 4.75 0.47 -17.34
N ILE A 95 5.68 -0.01 -18.17
CA ILE A 95 5.38 -0.95 -19.27
C ILE A 95 5.10 -2.36 -18.76
N SER A 96 5.92 -2.84 -17.82
CA SER A 96 5.86 -4.24 -17.34
C SER A 96 4.86 -4.46 -16.20
N GLY A 97 4.41 -3.39 -15.54
CA GLY A 97 3.67 -3.47 -14.27
C GLY A 97 4.54 -3.93 -13.09
N PHE A 98 5.84 -4.16 -13.29
CA PHE A 98 6.77 -4.61 -12.27
C PHE A 98 7.52 -3.43 -11.65
N CYS A 99 7.17 -3.06 -10.42
CA CYS A 99 7.93 -2.08 -9.64
C CYS A 99 8.73 -2.78 -8.54
N GLY A 100 10.03 -3.00 -8.76
CA GLY A 100 10.92 -3.61 -7.78
C GLY A 100 10.98 -2.84 -6.45
N MET A 101 10.97 -1.51 -6.51
CA MET A 101 10.95 -0.65 -5.33
C MET A 101 9.68 -0.81 -4.50
N ALA A 102 8.50 -0.90 -5.15
CA ALA A 102 7.25 -1.16 -4.45
C ALA A 102 7.29 -2.48 -3.66
N ARG A 103 7.87 -3.54 -4.26
CA ARG A 103 8.00 -4.85 -3.61
C ARG A 103 8.94 -4.81 -2.40
N LEU A 104 10.06 -4.09 -2.51
CA LEU A 104 10.98 -3.88 -1.38
C LEU A 104 10.30 -3.11 -0.24
N LEU A 105 9.62 -2.01 -0.56
CA LEU A 105 8.88 -1.21 0.43
C LEU A 105 7.75 -1.99 1.11
N ALA A 106 7.10 -2.90 0.37
CA ALA A 106 6.00 -3.70 0.91
C ALA A 106 6.45 -4.65 2.03
N LEU A 107 7.71 -5.08 2.04
CA LEU A 107 8.28 -5.99 3.03
C LEU A 107 8.66 -5.29 4.35
N MET A 108 8.79 -3.96 4.33
CA MET A 108 9.28 -3.20 5.48
C MET A 108 8.27 -3.21 6.64
N PRO A 109 8.74 -3.27 7.90
CA PRO A 109 7.90 -3.56 9.06
C PRO A 109 6.80 -2.51 9.31
N TRP A 110 7.01 -1.26 8.93
CA TRP A 110 6.02 -0.18 9.04
C TRP A 110 4.88 -0.27 8.01
N ASN A 111 5.02 -1.08 6.97
CA ASN A 111 3.96 -1.31 5.99
C ASN A 111 3.02 -2.46 6.40
N ARG A 112 3.23 -3.07 7.57
CA ARG A 112 2.38 -4.14 8.08
C ARG A 112 1.14 -3.56 8.76
N VAL A 113 0.00 -3.66 8.08
CA VAL A 113 -1.30 -3.31 8.67
C VAL A 113 -1.75 -4.46 9.57
N SER A 114 -1.73 -4.25 10.88
CA SER A 114 -2.43 -5.13 11.83
C SER A 114 -3.92 -4.79 11.78
N ILE A 115 -4.70 -5.61 11.06
CA ILE A 115 -6.16 -5.50 10.98
C ILE A 115 -6.78 -6.09 12.25
#